data_AF-A0A3M1DZ09-F1
#
_entry.id   AF-A0A3M1DZ09-F1
#
_cell.length_a   1.000
_cell.length_b   1.000
_cell.length_c   1.000
_cell.angle_alpha   90.00
_cell.angle_beta   90.00
_cell.angle_gamma   90.00
#
_symmetry.space_group_name_H-M   'P 1'
#
loop_
_entity.id
_entity.type
_entity.pdbx_description
1 polymer ?
#
loop_
_entity_poly.entity_id
_entity_poly.type
_entity_poly.pdbx_seq_one_letter_code
_entity_poly.pdbx_strand_id
1 'polypeptide(L)'
;MAGTSVLGGVPFRVAVAMLALGAFLTGPVASWLRIKADKLPLPLKAPLSQLDESRLYPYRVVARQVLEPEIVEALGTDQYLYWTLEDTSVEPTDPLRYANLFVTYDTGGRNLVPHRPDVCFLGAGYEPAQPHENIRIDVGRLPDGESRLPVRVCTFRKTALHDHSKVSVVYTFHANGRFVNDPYRVRMIVNAPTCTHAYFSKAEVSFPGATREQTVEGAKKLFRIVLPILLENHWPDFDAAERESEQR
;
A
#
# COMPACT_ATOMS: atom_id res chain seq x y z
N MET A 1 52.51 10.16 -35.18
CA MET A 1 51.70 9.53 -34.12
C MET A 1 50.51 8.87 -34.79
N ALA A 2 50.58 7.55 -35.02
CA ALA A 2 49.50 6.80 -35.66
C ALA A 2 48.51 6.35 -34.57
N GLY A 3 47.32 6.94 -34.55
CA GLY A 3 46.25 6.55 -33.64
C GLY A 3 45.74 5.17 -34.02
N THR A 4 46.00 4.18 -33.17
CA THR A 4 45.35 2.86 -33.27
C THR A 4 43.84 3.05 -33.11
N SER A 5 43.08 2.71 -34.15
CA SER A 5 41.63 2.81 -34.15
C SER A 5 41.05 1.92 -33.04
N VAL A 6 40.54 2.56 -31.98
CA VAL A 6 39.90 1.92 -30.82
C VAL A 6 38.72 1.03 -31.25
N LEU A 7 38.13 1.30 -32.42
CA LEU A 7 36.99 0.59 -33.00
C LEU A 7 37.37 -0.69 -33.78
N GLY A 8 38.67 -0.96 -34.01
CA GLY A 8 39.14 -2.16 -34.74
C GLY A 8 39.76 -3.25 -33.86
N GLY A 9 39.97 -2.96 -32.57
CA GLY A 9 40.63 -3.87 -31.63
C GLY A 9 39.85 -5.17 -31.42
N VAL A 10 40.57 -6.28 -31.17
CA VAL A 10 39.95 -7.56 -30.76
C VAL A 10 39.03 -7.38 -29.55
N PRO A 11 39.38 -6.61 -28.49
CA PRO A 11 38.49 -6.39 -27.36
C PRO A 11 37.17 -5.69 -27.75
N PHE A 12 37.23 -4.71 -28.67
CA PHE A 12 36.04 -4.01 -29.15
C PHE A 12 35.11 -4.97 -29.92
N ARG A 13 35.66 -5.81 -30.80
CA ARG A 13 34.87 -6.81 -31.54
C ARG A 13 34.24 -7.85 -30.62
N VAL A 14 34.95 -8.29 -29.58
CA VAL A 14 34.39 -9.20 -28.56
C VAL A 14 33.26 -8.52 -27.80
N ALA A 15 33.43 -7.27 -27.37
CA ALA A 15 32.39 -6.52 -26.68
C ALA A 15 31.14 -6.33 -27.56
N VAL A 16 31.30 -5.96 -28.83
CA VAL A 16 30.20 -5.83 -29.79
C VAL A 16 29.49 -7.17 -30.01
N ALA A 17 30.23 -8.27 -30.15
CA ALA A 17 29.65 -9.60 -30.31
C ALA A 17 28.86 -10.03 -29.06
N MET A 18 29.38 -9.76 -27.85
CA MET A 18 28.67 -10.05 -26.61
C MET A 18 27.39 -9.22 -26.46
N LEU A 19 27.43 -7.93 -26.79
CA LEU A 19 26.25 -7.06 -26.75
C LEU A 19 25.21 -7.47 -27.80
N ALA A 20 25.64 -7.81 -29.02
CA ALA A 20 24.76 -8.28 -30.08
C ALA A 20 24.10 -9.62 -29.70
N LEU A 21 24.87 -10.55 -29.13
CA LEU A 21 24.35 -11.81 -28.62
C LEU A 21 23.34 -11.58 -27.48
N GLY A 22 23.67 -10.73 -26.51
CA GLY A 22 22.77 -10.35 -25.43
C GLY A 22 21.46 -9.75 -25.95
N ALA A 23 21.53 -8.80 -26.88
CA ALA A 23 20.37 -8.15 -27.48
C ALA A 23 19.50 -9.11 -28.31
N PHE A 24 20.10 -10.09 -28.98
CA PHE A 24 19.35 -11.10 -29.74
C PHE A 24 18.68 -12.13 -28.82
N LEU A 25 19.33 -12.48 -27.71
CA LEU A 25 18.81 -13.47 -26.77
C LEU A 25 17.76 -12.89 -25.80
N THR A 26 17.73 -11.58 -25.55
CA THR A 26 16.80 -10.99 -24.57
C THR A 26 15.33 -11.25 -24.89
N GLY A 27 14.89 -11.12 -26.15
CA GLY A 27 13.51 -11.39 -26.55
C GLY A 27 13.09 -12.85 -26.35
N PRO A 28 13.81 -13.82 -26.95
CA PRO A 28 13.55 -15.24 -26.75
C PRO A 28 13.60 -15.65 -25.27
N VAL A 29 14.62 -15.20 -24.52
CA VAL A 29 14.76 -15.51 -23.09
C VAL A 29 13.62 -14.88 -22.28
N ALA A 30 13.24 -13.63 -22.54
CA ALA A 30 12.12 -12.98 -21.85
C ALA A 30 10.78 -13.67 -22.14
N SER A 31 10.56 -14.08 -23.40
CA SER A 31 9.35 -14.82 -23.79
C SER A 31 9.31 -16.21 -23.16
N TRP A 32 10.44 -16.93 -23.16
CA TRP A 32 10.58 -18.24 -22.55
C TRP A 32 10.41 -18.18 -21.02
N LEU A 33 10.93 -17.13 -20.37
CA LEU A 33 10.75 -16.84 -18.94
C LEU A 33 9.39 -16.20 -18.62
N ARG A 34 8.52 -15.99 -19.62
CA ARG A 34 7.19 -15.35 -19.48
C ARG A 34 7.22 -14.02 -18.73
N ILE A 35 8.24 -13.18 -19.00
CA ILE A 35 8.38 -11.87 -18.35
C ILE A 35 7.27 -10.94 -18.81
N LYS A 36 6.36 -10.59 -17.90
CA LYS A 36 5.26 -9.65 -18.12
C LYS A 36 5.71 -8.26 -17.66
N ALA A 37 6.21 -7.46 -18.59
CA ALA A 37 6.72 -6.11 -18.30
C ALA A 37 5.60 -5.12 -17.98
N ASP A 38 4.51 -5.15 -18.75
CA ASP A 38 3.32 -4.34 -18.51
C ASP A 38 2.33 -5.09 -17.62
N LYS A 39 1.86 -4.42 -16.58
CA LYS A 39 0.88 -4.97 -15.64
C LYS A 39 -0.52 -4.50 -16.03
N LEU A 40 -1.44 -5.45 -16.16
CA LEU A 40 -2.84 -5.15 -16.36
C LEU A 40 -3.48 -4.65 -15.05
N PRO A 41 -4.42 -3.70 -15.13
CA PRO A 41 -5.21 -3.32 -13.97
C PRO A 41 -6.12 -4.47 -13.55
N LEU A 42 -6.31 -4.62 -12.25
CA LEU A 42 -7.26 -5.51 -11.61
C LEU A 42 -8.21 -4.62 -10.82
N PRO A 43 -9.44 -4.39 -11.28
CA PRO A 43 -10.37 -3.47 -10.62
C PRO A 43 -10.89 -4.04 -9.30
N LEU A 44 -11.39 -3.15 -8.43
CA LEU A 44 -12.16 -3.53 -7.25
C LEU A 44 -13.40 -4.35 -7.63
N LYS A 45 -13.80 -5.28 -6.77
CA LYS A 45 -15.10 -5.97 -6.82
C LYS A 45 -16.26 -4.99 -6.64
N ALA A 46 -16.09 -4.04 -5.72
CA ALA A 46 -17.02 -2.96 -5.45
C ALA A 46 -16.26 -1.69 -5.00
N PRO A 47 -16.72 -0.48 -5.37
CA PRO A 47 -16.10 0.77 -4.95
C PRO A 47 -15.92 0.85 -3.43
N LEU A 48 -14.80 1.42 -2.96
CA LEU A 48 -14.55 1.57 -1.52
C LEU A 48 -15.61 2.43 -0.82
N SER A 49 -16.20 3.39 -1.53
CA SER A 49 -17.28 4.25 -1.02
C SER A 49 -18.56 3.48 -0.66
N GLN A 50 -18.71 2.23 -1.11
CA GLN A 50 -19.85 1.35 -0.82
C GLN A 50 -19.59 0.39 0.35
N LEU A 51 -18.56 0.64 1.17
CA LEU A 51 -18.27 -0.19 2.33
C LEU A 51 -19.46 -0.26 3.29
N ASP A 52 -19.87 -1.47 3.65
CA ASP A 52 -21.09 -1.69 4.44
C ASP A 52 -20.90 -1.30 5.91
N GLU A 53 -21.49 -0.17 6.29
CA GLU A 53 -21.41 0.42 7.63
C GLU A 53 -22.07 -0.44 8.70
N SER A 54 -23.09 -1.24 8.34
CA SER A 54 -23.78 -2.09 9.30
C SER A 54 -22.87 -3.21 9.84
N ARG A 55 -21.84 -3.58 9.07
CA ARG A 55 -20.83 -4.58 9.43
C ARG A 55 -19.67 -4.00 10.26
N LEU A 56 -19.64 -2.69 10.48
CA LEU A 56 -18.57 -2.04 11.24
C LEU A 56 -18.78 -2.04 12.76
N TYR A 57 -19.91 -2.54 13.27
CA TYR A 57 -20.19 -2.58 14.71
C TYR A 57 -18.99 -3.12 15.52
N PRO A 58 -18.54 -2.44 16.59
CA PRO A 58 -19.19 -1.32 17.30
C PRO A 58 -18.90 0.08 16.75
N TYR A 59 -18.25 0.19 15.58
CA TYR A 59 -17.96 1.48 14.97
C TYR A 59 -19.15 2.00 14.16
N ARG A 60 -19.43 3.30 14.31
CA ARG A 60 -20.38 4.06 13.50
C ARG A 60 -19.66 5.12 12.70
N VAL A 61 -20.01 5.29 11.43
CA VAL A 61 -19.48 6.39 10.61
C VAL A 61 -20.10 7.71 11.06
N VAL A 62 -19.26 8.66 11.48
CA VAL A 62 -19.70 10.00 11.91
C VAL A 62 -19.31 11.09 10.93
N ALA A 63 -18.29 10.86 10.08
CA ALA A 63 -17.95 11.75 8.99
C ALA A 63 -17.38 10.98 7.79
N ARG A 64 -17.67 11.47 6.58
CA ARG A 64 -17.08 11.00 5.31
C ARG A 64 -16.38 12.18 4.68
N GLN A 65 -15.07 12.11 4.58
CA GLN A 65 -14.24 13.19 4.09
C GLN A 65 -14.09 13.06 2.57
N VAL A 66 -14.28 14.18 1.88
CA VAL A 66 -13.98 14.32 0.45
C VAL A 66 -12.63 15.04 0.38
N LEU A 67 -11.69 14.44 -0.33
CA LEU A 67 -10.36 15.03 -0.50
C LEU A 67 -10.41 16.11 -1.57
N GLU A 68 -9.61 17.14 -1.39
CA GLU A 68 -9.43 18.18 -2.41
C GLU A 68 -8.81 17.58 -3.68
N PRO A 69 -9.16 18.08 -4.88
CA PRO A 69 -8.67 17.53 -6.14
C PRO A 69 -7.15 17.39 -6.21
N GLU A 70 -6.39 18.32 -5.64
CA GLU A 70 -4.94 18.32 -5.58
C GLU A 70 -4.40 17.16 -4.72
N ILE A 71 -5.12 16.82 -3.65
CA ILE A 71 -4.78 15.66 -2.82
C ILE A 71 -5.07 14.37 -3.59
N VAL A 72 -6.21 14.31 -4.31
CA VAL A 72 -6.55 13.14 -5.15
C VAL A 72 -5.57 12.96 -6.30
N GLU A 73 -5.16 14.04 -6.96
CA GLU A 73 -4.12 14.01 -8.00
C GLU A 73 -2.81 13.53 -7.41
N ALA A 74 -2.42 14.07 -6.25
CA ALA A 74 -1.26 13.59 -5.54
C ALA A 74 -1.42 12.08 -5.35
N LEU A 75 -2.53 11.61 -4.71
CA LEU A 75 -2.85 10.20 -4.44
C LEU A 75 -2.55 9.27 -5.61
N GLY A 76 -2.83 9.74 -6.83
CA GLY A 76 -2.68 8.96 -8.06
C GLY A 76 -3.86 8.00 -8.29
N THR A 77 -4.89 8.08 -7.46
CA THR A 77 -6.11 7.26 -7.54
C THR A 77 -7.31 8.03 -7.01
N ASP A 78 -8.46 7.84 -7.66
CA ASP A 78 -9.78 8.30 -7.19
C ASP A 78 -10.48 7.24 -6.32
N GLN A 79 -9.91 6.03 -6.23
CA GLN A 79 -10.44 4.94 -5.42
C GLN A 79 -9.93 5.07 -3.99
N TYR A 80 -10.63 5.87 -3.19
CA TYR A 80 -10.34 6.02 -1.78
C TYR A 80 -11.59 6.05 -0.89
N LEU A 81 -11.39 5.79 0.39
CA LEU A 81 -12.35 5.98 1.46
C LEU A 81 -11.63 6.69 2.60
N TYR A 82 -12.16 7.83 3.05
CA TYR A 82 -11.63 8.53 4.22
C TYR A 82 -12.75 8.86 5.19
N TRP A 83 -12.90 8.04 6.23
CA TRP A 83 -13.98 8.13 7.19
C TRP A 83 -13.48 8.42 8.60
N THR A 84 -14.27 9.17 9.36
CA THR A 84 -14.14 9.23 10.81
C THR A 84 -15.20 8.31 11.42
N LEU A 85 -14.74 7.39 12.25
CA LEU A 85 -15.53 6.39 12.93
C LEU A 85 -15.62 6.72 14.42
N GLU A 86 -16.76 6.46 15.03
CA GLU A 86 -16.97 6.50 16.47
C GLU A 86 -17.18 5.07 16.99
N ASP A 87 -16.38 4.63 17.95
CA ASP A 87 -16.58 3.40 18.69
C ASP A 87 -17.64 3.61 19.77
N THR A 88 -18.82 3.03 19.59
CA THR A 88 -19.93 3.19 20.54
C THR A 88 -19.84 2.24 21.73
N SER A 89 -18.80 1.40 21.80
CA SER A 89 -18.61 0.42 22.89
C SER A 89 -17.71 0.91 24.03
N VAL A 90 -17.09 2.08 23.88
CA VAL A 90 -16.15 2.66 24.85
C VAL A 90 -16.72 3.93 25.48
N GLU A 91 -16.15 4.32 26.62
CA GLU A 91 -16.57 5.51 27.35
C GLU A 91 -16.32 6.81 26.56
N PRO A 92 -17.10 7.87 26.81
CA PRO A 92 -16.98 9.13 26.06
C PRO A 92 -15.60 9.78 26.05
N THR A 93 -14.81 9.55 27.09
CA THR A 93 -13.47 10.10 27.29
C THR A 93 -12.35 9.16 26.82
N ASP A 94 -12.68 7.98 26.28
CA ASP A 94 -11.68 7.04 25.79
C ASP A 94 -10.96 7.63 24.58
N PRO A 95 -9.61 7.68 24.57
CA PRO A 95 -8.84 8.22 23.44
C PRO A 95 -9.00 7.42 22.14
N LEU A 96 -9.52 6.20 22.20
CA LEU A 96 -9.81 5.35 21.05
C LEU A 96 -11.24 5.49 20.53
N ARG A 97 -12.05 6.36 21.14
CA ARG A 97 -13.45 6.57 20.74
C ARG A 97 -13.58 7.02 19.29
N TYR A 98 -12.70 7.89 18.80
CA TYR A 98 -12.74 8.37 17.42
C TYR A 98 -11.54 7.89 16.63
N ALA A 99 -11.79 7.22 15.51
CA ALA A 99 -10.78 6.71 14.60
C ALA A 99 -10.90 7.38 13.23
N ASN A 100 -9.78 7.78 12.65
CA ASN A 100 -9.69 8.14 11.24
C ASN A 100 -9.25 6.90 10.46
N LEU A 101 -10.12 6.39 9.59
CA LEU A 101 -9.84 5.28 8.68
C LEU A 101 -9.63 5.84 7.28
N PHE A 102 -8.47 5.55 6.69
CA PHE A 102 -8.15 5.94 5.33
C PHE A 102 -7.71 4.73 4.52
N VAL A 103 -8.44 4.43 3.44
CA VAL A 103 -8.16 3.31 2.53
C VAL A 103 -7.98 3.85 1.12
N THR A 104 -6.91 3.45 0.44
CA THR A 104 -6.68 3.79 -0.98
C THR A 104 -6.52 2.51 -1.79
N TYR A 105 -6.84 2.56 -3.08
CA TYR A 105 -6.68 1.44 -4.00
C TYR A 105 -6.03 1.88 -5.30
N ASP A 106 -4.95 1.22 -5.67
CA ASP A 106 -4.14 1.52 -6.84
C ASP A 106 -4.00 0.26 -7.69
N THR A 107 -4.18 0.38 -9.00
CA THR A 107 -4.06 -0.76 -9.91
C THR A 107 -3.55 -0.39 -11.30
N GLY A 108 -2.84 -1.32 -11.93
CA GLY A 108 -2.19 -1.10 -13.22
C GLY A 108 -0.99 -0.14 -13.15
N GLY A 109 -0.20 -0.08 -14.23
CA GLY A 109 0.79 0.97 -14.44
C GLY A 109 2.17 0.80 -13.76
N ARG A 110 2.98 1.88 -13.80
CA ARG A 110 4.38 1.92 -13.35
C ARG A 110 4.52 2.42 -11.91
N ASN A 111 4.09 1.58 -10.97
CA ASN A 111 4.68 1.32 -9.65
C ASN A 111 5.40 2.44 -8.89
N LEU A 112 4.67 3.51 -8.58
CA LEU A 112 4.97 4.35 -7.43
C LEU A 112 3.99 3.97 -6.31
N VAL A 113 4.48 3.97 -5.06
CA VAL A 113 3.63 3.90 -3.84
C VAL A 113 3.75 5.29 -3.23
N PRO A 114 3.06 6.30 -3.79
CA PRO A 114 3.45 7.69 -3.56
C PRO A 114 2.93 8.21 -2.21
N HIS A 115 1.86 7.63 -1.66
CA HIS A 115 1.15 8.17 -0.49
C HIS A 115 1.27 7.30 0.73
N ARG A 116 2.35 7.56 1.46
CA ARG A 116 2.64 6.87 2.71
C ARG A 116 2.78 7.91 3.80
N PRO A 117 2.31 7.64 5.03
CA PRO A 117 2.39 8.59 6.12
C PRO A 117 3.78 9.19 6.30
N ASP A 118 4.82 8.37 6.17
CA ASP A 118 6.23 8.74 6.28
C ASP A 118 6.76 9.66 5.16
N VAL A 119 5.96 9.94 4.12
CA VAL A 119 6.25 10.97 3.11
C VAL A 119 5.27 12.15 3.25
N CYS A 120 3.97 11.85 3.35
CA CYS A 120 2.92 12.87 3.35
C CYS A 120 2.96 13.75 4.62
N PHE A 121 3.17 13.18 5.81
CA PHE A 121 3.25 13.97 7.03
C PHE A 121 4.49 14.87 7.04
N LEU A 122 5.61 14.40 6.49
CA LEU A 122 6.82 15.22 6.35
C LEU A 122 6.57 16.40 5.40
N GLY A 123 5.92 16.16 4.25
CA GLY A 123 5.51 17.20 3.32
C GLY A 123 4.54 18.22 3.95
N ALA A 124 3.71 17.79 4.90
CA ALA A 124 2.79 18.65 5.67
C ALA A 124 3.46 19.40 6.86
N GLY A 125 4.79 19.33 6.96
CA GLY A 125 5.58 20.02 7.97
C GLY A 125 5.62 19.32 9.33
N TYR A 126 5.32 18.02 9.40
CA TYR A 126 5.57 17.22 10.59
C TYR A 126 7.01 16.68 10.59
N GLU A 127 7.50 16.36 11.78
CA GLU A 127 8.75 15.64 11.99
C GLU A 127 8.46 14.26 12.58
N PRO A 128 9.29 13.23 12.31
CA PRO A 128 9.23 11.99 13.06
C PRO A 128 9.50 12.26 14.54
N ALA A 129 8.58 11.85 15.41
CA ALA A 129 8.78 11.96 16.85
C ALA A 129 9.68 10.84 17.40
N GLN A 130 9.77 9.73 16.68
CA GLN A 130 10.57 8.54 16.97
C GLN A 130 10.73 7.68 15.71
N PRO A 131 11.63 6.68 15.69
CA PRO A 131 11.77 5.76 14.56
C PRO A 131 10.46 5.07 14.17
N HIS A 132 10.24 4.91 12.87
CA HIS A 132 9.13 4.13 12.35
C HIS A 132 9.42 2.64 12.54
N GLU A 133 8.41 1.86 12.91
CA GLU A 133 8.58 0.43 13.22
C GLU A 133 7.68 -0.43 12.36
N ASN A 134 8.21 -1.56 11.92
CA ASN A 134 7.46 -2.61 11.24
C ASN A 134 7.21 -3.71 12.26
N ILE A 135 5.96 -3.88 12.67
CA ILE A 135 5.55 -4.88 13.66
C ILE A 135 4.51 -5.83 13.08
N ARG A 136 4.19 -6.91 13.80
CA ARG A 136 3.06 -7.78 13.50
C ARG A 136 2.05 -7.71 14.63
N ILE A 137 0.79 -7.45 14.28
CA ILE A 137 -0.31 -7.38 15.23
C ILE A 137 -1.30 -8.52 15.00
N ASP A 138 -1.94 -9.00 16.05
CA ASP A 138 -2.94 -10.07 15.97
C ASP A 138 -4.32 -9.47 15.72
N VAL A 139 -4.88 -9.75 14.53
CA VAL A 139 -6.21 -9.28 14.11
C VAL A 139 -7.23 -10.41 14.06
N GLY A 140 -6.92 -11.58 14.63
CA GLY A 140 -7.72 -12.79 14.41
C GLY A 140 -7.53 -13.33 12.98
N ARG A 141 -8.19 -14.44 12.66
CA ARG A 141 -8.05 -15.10 11.36
C ARG A 141 -8.79 -14.30 10.28
N LEU A 142 -8.06 -13.75 9.33
CA LEU A 142 -8.60 -13.10 8.14
C LEU A 142 -9.07 -14.14 7.10
N PRO A 143 -9.92 -13.76 6.12
CA PRO A 143 -10.39 -14.66 5.07
C PRO A 143 -9.28 -15.36 4.25
N ASP A 144 -8.12 -14.72 4.10
CA ASP A 144 -6.93 -15.29 3.44
C ASP A 144 -6.14 -16.26 4.35
N GLY A 145 -6.56 -16.43 5.60
CA GLY A 145 -5.96 -17.27 6.62
C GLY A 145 -4.86 -16.60 7.46
N GLU A 146 -4.47 -15.36 7.16
CA GLU A 146 -3.47 -14.62 7.95
C GLU A 146 -4.07 -14.23 9.32
N SER A 147 -3.28 -14.36 10.38
CA SER A 147 -3.67 -13.95 11.73
C SER A 147 -2.75 -12.90 12.33
N ARG A 148 -1.53 -12.76 11.79
CA ARG A 148 -0.52 -11.83 12.27
C ARG A 148 -0.20 -10.79 11.18
N LEU A 149 -1.07 -9.80 11.12
CA LEU A 149 -1.00 -8.71 10.14
C LEU A 149 0.29 -7.91 10.27
N PRO A 150 1.14 -7.84 9.22
CA PRO A 150 2.26 -6.91 9.21
C PRO A 150 1.73 -5.48 9.07
N VAL A 151 2.12 -4.62 10.01
CA VAL A 151 1.79 -3.19 10.00
C VAL A 151 3.04 -2.34 10.19
N ARG A 152 2.94 -1.08 9.77
CA ARG A 152 3.94 -0.05 10.00
C ARG A 152 3.36 1.01 10.91
N VAL A 153 4.13 1.38 11.93
CA VAL A 153 3.74 2.34 12.96
C VAL A 153 4.63 3.56 12.86
N CYS A 154 4.01 4.69 12.52
CA CYS A 154 4.67 5.97 12.42
C CYS A 154 4.13 6.90 13.50
N THR A 155 5.00 7.65 14.17
CA THR A 155 4.58 8.70 15.11
C THR A 155 5.26 9.99 14.70
N PHE A 156 4.46 11.02 14.53
CA PHE A 156 4.87 12.33 14.08
C PHE A 156 4.57 13.37 15.15
N ARG A 157 5.31 14.47 15.12
CA ARG A 157 5.04 15.66 15.91
C ARG A 157 5.01 16.87 14.98
N LYS A 158 4.16 17.84 15.27
CA LYS A 158 4.23 19.18 14.70
C LYS A 158 4.50 20.16 15.82
N THR A 159 5.54 20.98 15.64
CA THR A 159 5.90 22.01 16.61
C THR A 159 5.38 23.34 16.09
N ALA A 160 4.19 23.74 16.53
CA ALA A 160 3.71 25.12 16.35
C ALA A 160 3.93 25.90 17.67
N LEU A 161 4.01 27.23 17.60
CA LEU A 161 4.32 28.12 18.74
C LEU A 161 3.46 27.87 20.00
N HIS A 162 2.25 27.29 19.84
CA HIS A 162 1.30 27.00 20.91
C HIS A 162 0.69 25.60 20.85
N ASP A 163 1.13 24.72 19.95
CA ASP A 163 0.58 23.37 19.80
C ASP A 163 1.68 22.35 19.53
N HIS A 164 1.75 21.34 20.41
CA HIS A 164 2.56 20.15 20.25
C HIS A 164 1.65 18.98 19.91
N SER A 165 1.12 18.98 18.68
CA SER A 165 0.32 17.85 18.22
C SER A 165 1.25 16.67 17.94
N LYS A 166 0.97 15.54 18.60
CA LYS A 166 1.54 14.24 18.28
C LYS A 166 0.45 13.38 17.65
N VAL A 167 0.80 12.70 16.57
CA VAL A 167 -0.11 11.78 15.89
C VAL A 167 0.62 10.48 15.61
N SER A 168 -0.01 9.38 15.98
CA SER A 168 0.44 8.04 15.61
C SER A 168 -0.49 7.47 14.54
N VAL A 169 0.12 6.83 13.56
CA VAL A 169 -0.56 6.24 12.41
C VAL A 169 -0.08 4.80 12.28
N VAL A 170 -1.04 3.88 12.13
CA VAL A 170 -0.77 2.45 11.88
C VAL A 170 -1.33 2.13 10.51
N TYR A 171 -0.54 1.51 9.64
CA TYR A 171 -1.02 1.13 8.32
C TYR A 171 -0.42 -0.18 7.82
N THR A 172 -1.12 -0.80 6.88
CA THR A 172 -0.69 -1.99 6.13
C THR A 172 -1.00 -1.79 4.65
N PHE A 173 -0.34 -2.57 3.81
CA PHE A 173 -0.69 -2.72 2.41
C PHE A 173 -1.19 -4.12 2.13
N HIS A 174 -2.17 -4.25 1.25
CA HIS A 174 -2.54 -5.50 0.62
C HIS A 174 -2.15 -5.41 -0.87
N ALA A 175 -1.09 -6.13 -1.27
CA ALA A 175 -0.52 -6.08 -2.61
C ALA A 175 -0.56 -7.47 -3.24
N ASN A 176 -1.21 -7.62 -4.39
CA ASN A 176 -1.39 -8.88 -5.11
C ASN A 176 -1.73 -10.07 -4.17
N GLY A 177 -2.75 -9.90 -3.34
CA GLY A 177 -3.23 -10.95 -2.43
C GLY A 177 -2.38 -11.15 -1.16
N ARG A 178 -1.48 -10.24 -0.82
CA ARG A 178 -0.58 -10.38 0.34
C ARG A 178 -0.48 -9.11 1.17
N PHE A 179 -0.58 -9.26 2.48
CA PHE A 179 -0.27 -8.17 3.40
C PHE A 179 1.22 -7.91 3.54
N VAL A 180 1.62 -6.64 3.46
CA VAL A 180 2.98 -6.15 3.68
C VAL A 180 2.96 -4.78 4.35
N ASN A 181 4.04 -4.41 5.04
CA ASN A 181 4.13 -3.14 5.77
C ASN A 181 5.27 -2.25 5.27
N ASP A 182 5.79 -2.54 4.07
CA ASP A 182 6.93 -1.85 3.51
C ASP A 182 6.69 -1.52 2.03
N PRO A 183 6.93 -0.27 1.60
CA PRO A 183 6.75 0.15 0.21
C PRO A 183 7.65 -0.55 -0.80
N TYR A 184 8.89 -0.89 -0.42
CA TYR A 184 9.81 -1.58 -1.31
C TYR A 184 9.29 -2.98 -1.58
N ARG A 185 8.73 -3.62 -0.55
CA ARG A 185 8.07 -4.91 -0.71
C ARG A 185 6.80 -4.83 -1.56
N VAL A 186 5.99 -3.79 -1.41
CA VAL A 186 4.88 -3.52 -2.35
C VAL A 186 5.44 -3.48 -3.76
N ARG A 187 6.42 -2.60 -4.04
CA ARG A 187 7.05 -2.46 -5.37
C ARG A 187 7.56 -3.79 -5.91
N MET A 188 8.24 -4.59 -5.11
CA MET A 188 8.72 -5.91 -5.53
C MET A 188 7.57 -6.85 -5.94
N ILE A 189 6.48 -6.85 -5.19
CA ILE A 189 5.31 -7.70 -5.46
C ILE A 189 4.59 -7.26 -6.73
N VAL A 190 4.28 -5.96 -6.85
CA VAL A 190 3.52 -5.45 -8.00
C VAL A 190 4.34 -5.42 -9.29
N ASN A 191 5.68 -5.38 -9.21
CA ASN A 191 6.58 -5.52 -10.35
C ASN A 191 7.00 -6.97 -10.63
N ALA A 192 6.51 -7.97 -9.89
CA ALA A 192 6.97 -9.35 -10.04
C ALA A 192 6.79 -9.80 -11.50
N PRO A 193 7.86 -10.22 -12.21
CA PRO A 193 7.80 -10.43 -13.67
C PRO A 193 6.86 -11.57 -14.08
N THR A 194 6.52 -12.45 -13.13
CA THR A 194 5.64 -13.60 -13.32
C THR A 194 4.14 -13.23 -13.29
N CYS A 195 3.78 -12.09 -12.70
CA CYS A 195 2.39 -11.68 -12.51
C CYS A 195 1.86 -10.88 -13.70
N THR A 196 0.63 -11.13 -14.12
CA THR A 196 -0.08 -10.39 -15.18
C THR A 196 -0.65 -9.10 -14.66
N HIS A 197 -1.31 -9.19 -13.51
CA HIS A 197 -1.97 -8.08 -12.87
C HIS A 197 -1.13 -7.46 -11.78
N ALA A 198 -1.44 -6.21 -11.47
CA ALA A 198 -0.90 -5.53 -10.31
C ALA A 198 -1.95 -4.68 -9.64
N TYR A 199 -2.04 -4.81 -8.32
CA TYR A 199 -2.70 -3.83 -7.48
C TYR A 199 -2.01 -3.74 -6.12
N PHE A 200 -2.24 -2.64 -5.44
CA PHE A 200 -2.11 -2.60 -4.00
C PHE A 200 -3.20 -1.72 -3.39
N SER A 201 -3.50 -1.98 -2.12
CA SER A 201 -4.36 -1.12 -1.31
C SER A 201 -3.64 -0.77 -0.03
N LYS A 202 -3.75 0.47 0.43
CA LYS A 202 -3.28 0.88 1.75
C LYS A 202 -4.49 0.98 2.68
N ALA A 203 -4.43 0.35 3.85
CA ALA A 203 -5.37 0.59 4.93
C ALA A 203 -4.62 1.25 6.09
N GLU A 204 -5.08 2.43 6.49
CA GLU A 204 -4.43 3.32 7.44
C GLU A 204 -5.42 3.75 8.52
N VAL A 205 -4.96 3.77 9.78
CA VAL A 205 -5.75 4.21 10.92
C VAL A 205 -4.94 5.13 11.83
N SER A 206 -5.60 6.16 12.35
CA SER A 206 -5.10 6.99 13.44
C SER A 206 -6.21 7.33 14.44
N PHE A 207 -5.84 7.63 15.67
CA PHE A 207 -6.75 8.00 16.74
C PHE A 207 -6.29 9.35 17.32
N PRO A 208 -6.99 10.46 17.02
CA PRO A 208 -6.62 11.77 17.53
C PRO A 208 -6.52 11.77 19.07
N GLY A 209 -5.36 12.17 19.60
CA GLY A 209 -5.12 12.23 21.05
C GLY A 209 -4.69 10.92 21.71
N ALA A 210 -4.68 9.79 21.00
CA ALA A 210 -4.18 8.52 21.53
C ALA A 210 -2.65 8.46 21.52
N THR A 211 -2.08 7.73 22.49
CA THR A 211 -0.65 7.39 22.45
C THR A 211 -0.36 6.41 21.31
N ARG A 212 0.93 6.18 21.03
CA ARG A 212 1.37 5.20 20.03
C ARG A 212 0.87 3.80 20.35
N GLU A 213 1.00 3.37 21.61
CA GLU A 213 0.59 2.05 22.09
C GLU A 213 -0.93 1.89 21.98
N GLN A 214 -1.68 2.91 22.40
CA GLN A 214 -3.13 2.95 22.25
C GLN A 214 -3.54 2.88 20.78
N THR A 215 -2.88 3.63 19.90
CA THR A 215 -3.13 3.61 18.45
C THR A 215 -2.93 2.20 17.88
N VAL A 216 -1.89 1.47 18.32
CA VAL A 216 -1.65 0.07 17.91
C VAL A 216 -2.77 -0.86 18.39
N GLU A 217 -3.25 -0.71 19.63
CA GLU A 217 -4.38 -1.51 20.15
C GLU A 217 -5.70 -1.18 19.44
N GLY A 218 -5.98 0.11 19.21
CA GLY A 218 -7.14 0.55 18.43
C GLY A 218 -7.08 0.02 16.99
N ALA A 219 -5.91 0.03 16.37
CA ALA A 219 -5.69 -0.52 15.03
C ALA A 219 -5.97 -2.03 14.98
N LYS A 220 -5.52 -2.79 15.99
CA LYS A 220 -5.85 -4.23 16.09
C LYS A 220 -7.36 -4.47 16.08
N LYS A 221 -8.10 -3.73 16.91
CA LYS A 221 -9.55 -3.84 17.02
C LYS A 221 -10.24 -3.48 15.71
N LEU A 222 -9.88 -2.34 15.11
CA LEU A 222 -10.51 -1.87 13.88
C LEU A 222 -10.17 -2.75 12.68
N PHE A 223 -8.90 -3.13 12.49
CA PHE A 223 -8.48 -4.00 11.38
C PHE A 223 -9.09 -5.39 11.43
N ARG A 224 -9.33 -5.94 12.63
CA ARG A 224 -10.10 -7.19 12.80
C ARG A 224 -11.50 -7.13 12.20
N ILE A 225 -12.10 -5.93 12.10
CA ILE A 225 -13.46 -5.72 11.58
C ILE A 225 -13.41 -5.32 10.11
N VAL A 226 -12.61 -4.31 9.76
CA VAL A 226 -12.66 -3.72 8.40
C VAL A 226 -11.94 -4.56 7.35
N LEU A 227 -10.83 -5.24 7.69
CA LEU A 227 -10.06 -6.00 6.70
C LEU A 227 -10.83 -7.19 6.12
N PRO A 228 -11.58 -7.99 6.91
CA PRO A 228 -12.44 -9.03 6.34
C PRO A 228 -13.46 -8.48 5.33
N ILE A 229 -14.10 -7.34 5.63
CA ILE A 229 -15.08 -6.71 4.73
C ILE A 229 -14.40 -6.29 3.42
N LEU A 230 -13.21 -5.67 3.52
CA LEU A 230 -12.43 -5.27 2.35
C LEU A 230 -12.04 -6.48 1.49
N LEU A 231 -11.51 -7.54 2.09
CA LEU A 231 -11.10 -8.78 1.39
C LEU A 231 -12.28 -9.47 0.68
N GLU A 232 -13.41 -9.59 1.38
CA GLU A 232 -14.60 -10.27 0.87
C GLU A 232 -15.27 -9.47 -0.25
N ASN A 233 -15.56 -8.19 0.00
CA ASN A 233 -16.51 -7.42 -0.79
C ASN A 233 -15.87 -6.43 -1.76
N HIS A 234 -14.64 -5.97 -1.51
CA HIS A 234 -14.06 -4.84 -2.25
C HIS A 234 -12.80 -5.23 -3.02
N TRP A 235 -11.81 -5.79 -2.34
CA TRP A 235 -10.54 -6.16 -2.97
C TRP A 235 -10.71 -7.39 -3.86
N PRO A 236 -10.03 -7.41 -5.02
CA PRO A 236 -10.14 -8.52 -5.96
C PRO A 236 -9.45 -9.78 -5.44
N ASP A 237 -9.92 -10.94 -5.93
CA ASP A 237 -9.20 -12.21 -5.77
C ASP A 237 -8.06 -12.25 -6.79
N PHE A 238 -6.84 -12.02 -6.30
CA PHE A 238 -5.64 -11.97 -7.14
C PHE A 238 -5.36 -13.33 -7.80
N ASP A 239 -5.44 -14.41 -7.03
CA ASP A 239 -5.07 -15.74 -7.51
C ASP A 239 -6.08 -16.25 -8.54
N ALA A 240 -7.36 -15.92 -8.40
CA ALA A 240 -8.36 -16.19 -9.42
C ALA A 240 -8.06 -15.44 -10.72
N ALA A 241 -7.77 -14.14 -10.65
CA ALA A 241 -7.46 -13.32 -11.82
C ALA A 241 -6.18 -13.77 -12.56
N GLU A 242 -5.16 -14.20 -11.83
CA GLU A 242 -3.94 -14.74 -12.44
C GLU A 242 -4.21 -16.09 -13.12
N ARG A 243 -4.97 -17.01 -12.50
CA ARG A 243 -5.34 -18.29 -13.13
C ARG A 243 -6.15 -18.09 -14.41
N GLU A 244 -7.09 -17.15 -14.42
CA GLU A 244 -7.88 -16.82 -15.62
C GLU A 244 -7.01 -16.26 -16.75
N SER A 245 -5.95 -15.53 -16.42
CA SER A 245 -5.02 -14.97 -17.41
C SER A 245 -4.06 -16.01 -17.99
N GLU A 246 -3.73 -17.05 -17.23
CA GLU A 246 -2.88 -18.15 -17.71
C GLU A 246 -3.62 -19.09 -18.67
N GLN A 247 -4.96 -19.07 -18.66
CA GLN A 247 -5.80 -19.89 -19.52
C GLN A 247 -6.15 -19.23 -20.86
N ARG A 248 -5.79 -17.96 -21.05
CA ARG A 248 -5.98 -17.20 -22.30
C ARG A 248 -4.70 -17.17 -23.12
#